data_AF-A0A832MXM4-F1
#
_entry.id   AF-A0A832MXM4-F1
#
_cell.length_a   1.000
_cell.length_b   1.000
_cell.length_c   1.000
_cell.angle_alpha   90.00
_cell.angle_beta   90.00
_cell.angle_gamma   90.00
#
_symmetry.space_group_name_H-M   'P 1'
#
loop_
_entity.id
_entity.type
_entity.pdbx_description
1 polymer ?
#
loop_
_entity_poly.entity_id
_entity_poly.type
_entity_poly.pdbx_seq_one_letter_code
_entity_poly.pdbx_strand_id
1 'polypeptide(L)'
;MVENRAKELIVIAILLALAMSVVNAAVFVYYPIGISAQWSKRPMYFAEGNNAGKTDLSGTITINLSEDDTSASITVHPSRRGTTHYKDVLRIVNGDAQAYYIGFSVDTAFDDAAIAEAELVVRDATTGALVGTVNLRSTGTT
;
A
#
# COMPACT_ATOMS: atom_id res chain seq x y z
N MET A 1 45.99 23.91 66.83
CA MET A 1 44.58 23.58 66.50
C MET A 1 44.14 23.98 65.09
N VAL A 2 44.80 24.91 64.40
CA VAL A 2 44.39 25.37 63.05
C VAL A 2 44.79 24.39 61.93
N GLU A 3 45.93 23.71 62.08
CA GLU A 3 46.50 22.82 61.05
C GLU A 3 45.65 21.56 60.78
N ASN A 4 45.01 20.99 61.81
CA ASN A 4 44.15 19.81 61.65
C ASN A 4 42.84 20.16 60.92
N ARG A 5 42.30 21.36 61.13
CA ARG A 5 41.08 21.83 60.42
C ARG A 5 41.34 22.04 58.93
N ALA A 6 42.53 22.51 58.55
CA ALA A 6 42.90 22.66 57.15
C ALA A 6 43.00 21.30 56.44
N LYS A 7 43.55 20.28 57.11
CA LYS A 7 43.63 18.90 56.58
C LYS A 7 42.24 18.28 56.42
N GLU A 8 41.34 18.46 57.38
CA GLU A 8 39.94 18.00 57.29
C GLU A 8 39.20 18.67 56.12
N LEU A 9 39.35 19.99 55.94
CA LEU A 9 38.71 20.72 54.85
C LEU A 9 39.20 20.27 53.47
N ILE A 10 40.49 19.97 53.33
CA ILE A 10 41.07 19.46 52.08
C ILE A 10 40.51 18.07 51.75
N VAL A 11 40.40 17.18 52.74
CA VAL A 11 39.83 15.84 52.54
C VAL A 11 38.36 15.92 52.11
N ILE A 12 37.57 16.80 52.73
CA ILE A 12 36.16 17.02 52.38
C ILE A 12 36.04 17.54 50.94
N ALA A 13 36.90 18.49 50.54
CA ALA A 13 36.90 19.04 49.18
C ALA A 13 37.21 17.97 48.12
N ILE A 14 38.17 17.07 48.40
CA ILE A 14 38.52 15.95 47.52
C ILE A 14 37.35 14.97 47.38
N LEU A 15 36.68 14.63 48.50
CA LEU A 15 35.51 13.75 48.48
C LEU A 15 34.35 14.35 47.68
N LEU A 16 34.11 15.66 47.81
CA LEU A 16 33.09 16.36 47.02
C LEU A 16 33.43 16.36 45.53
N ALA A 17 34.69 16.62 45.17
CA ALA A 17 35.13 16.61 43.78
C ALA A 17 34.97 15.22 43.14
N LEU A 18 35.31 14.15 43.88
CA LEU A 18 35.10 12.77 43.46
C LEU A 18 33.61 12.45 43.26
N ALA A 19 32.76 12.83 44.21
CA ALA A 19 31.31 12.63 44.10
C ALA A 19 30.72 13.35 42.88
N MET A 20 31.12 14.60 42.62
CA MET A 20 30.67 15.35 41.44
C MET A 20 31.16 14.73 40.13
N SER A 21 32.36 14.16 40.09
CA SER A 21 32.90 13.49 38.90
C SER A 21 32.13 12.23 38.52
N VAL A 22 31.71 11.43 39.50
CA VAL A 22 30.90 10.21 39.29
C VAL A 22 29.50 10.57 38.81
N VAL A 23 28.91 11.64 39.37
CA VAL A 23 27.60 12.14 38.92
C VAL A 23 27.66 12.64 37.47
N ASN A 24 28.73 13.35 37.07
CA ASN A 24 28.86 13.83 35.69
C ASN A 24 29.06 12.68 34.67
N ALA A 25 29.75 11.60 35.04
CA ALA A 25 29.88 10.41 34.19
C ALA A 25 28.54 9.66 34.04
N ALA A 26 27.68 9.69 35.06
CA ALA A 26 26.35 9.06 35.02
C ALA A 26 25.30 9.87 34.23
N VAL A 27 25.58 11.11 33.81
CA VAL A 27 24.69 11.88 32.93
C VAL A 27 24.85 11.46 31.46
N PHE A 28 25.92 10.75 31.11
CA PHE A 28 26.13 10.18 29.77
C PHE A 28 25.63 8.72 29.67
N VAL A 29 24.49 8.42 30.30
CA VAL A 29 23.81 7.14 30.04
C VAL A 29 23.28 7.16 28.62
N TYR A 30 23.96 6.40 27.76
CA TYR A 30 23.50 6.10 26.42
C TYR A 30 22.22 5.28 26.53
N TYR A 31 21.06 5.91 26.35
CA TYR A 31 19.80 5.19 26.17
C TYR A 31 19.71 4.76 24.71
N PRO A 32 19.80 3.46 24.38
CA PRO A 32 19.57 2.99 23.03
C PRO A 32 18.10 3.28 22.66
N ILE A 33 17.89 4.28 21.81
CA ILE A 33 16.58 4.58 21.25
C ILE A 33 16.35 3.58 20.11
N GLY A 34 15.50 2.60 20.35
CA GLY A 34 14.98 1.73 19.29
C GLY A 34 13.87 2.46 18.54
N ILE A 35 14.16 2.93 17.33
CA ILE A 35 13.14 3.47 16.42
C ILE A 35 12.60 2.29 15.60
N SER A 36 11.36 1.88 15.86
CA SER A 36 10.64 0.97 14.97
C SER A 36 9.69 1.79 14.10
N ALA A 37 9.90 1.73 12.78
CA ALA A 37 8.95 2.23 11.80
C ALA A 37 8.28 1.02 11.15
N GLN A 38 6.95 0.95 11.24
CA GLN A 38 6.14 0.02 10.48
C GLN A 38 5.23 0.83 9.56
N TRP A 39 5.14 0.44 8.30
CA TRP A 39 4.22 1.02 7.36
C TRP A 39 2.79 0.69 7.81
N SER A 40 1.98 1.70 8.10
CA SER A 40 0.63 1.50 8.67
C SER A 40 -0.36 0.88 7.68
N LYS A 41 -0.11 1.01 6.37
CA LYS A 41 -0.86 0.37 5.29
C LYS A 41 -0.14 0.60 3.96
N ARG A 42 -0.25 -0.33 3.00
CA ARG A 42 0.22 -0.08 1.63
C ARG A 42 -0.65 1.03 0.99
N PRO A 43 -0.07 2.06 0.36
CA PRO A 43 -0.83 3.21 -0.13
C PRO A 43 -1.80 2.83 -1.26
N MET A 44 -1.45 1.88 -2.14
CA MET A 44 -2.37 1.31 -3.13
C MET A 44 -2.18 -0.20 -3.26
N TYR A 45 -3.30 -0.92 -3.39
CA TYR A 45 -3.32 -2.36 -3.63
C TYR A 45 -4.58 -2.77 -4.40
N PHE A 46 -4.53 -3.91 -5.07
CA PHE A 46 -5.69 -4.52 -5.72
C PHE A 46 -6.49 -5.36 -4.74
N ALA A 47 -7.81 -5.36 -4.90
CA ALA A 47 -8.72 -6.21 -4.16
C ALA A 47 -9.79 -6.77 -5.10
N GLU A 48 -10.36 -7.92 -4.76
CA GLU A 48 -11.49 -8.47 -5.49
C GLU A 48 -12.71 -7.52 -5.43
N GLY A 49 -13.38 -7.37 -6.57
CA GLY A 49 -14.67 -6.67 -6.64
C GLY A 49 -15.83 -7.56 -6.23
N ASN A 50 -17.03 -6.98 -6.04
CA ASN A 50 -18.21 -7.75 -5.60
C ASN A 50 -18.63 -8.87 -6.57
N ASN A 51 -18.19 -8.83 -7.83
CA ASN A 51 -18.52 -9.84 -8.82
C ASN A 51 -17.39 -10.86 -9.04
N ALA A 52 -16.26 -10.74 -8.34
CA ALA A 52 -15.26 -11.81 -8.31
C ALA A 52 -15.87 -13.12 -7.77
N GLY A 53 -15.52 -14.25 -8.38
CA GLY A 53 -16.02 -15.58 -8.04
C GLY A 53 -17.48 -15.86 -8.40
N LYS A 54 -18.23 -14.88 -8.91
CA LYS A 54 -19.63 -15.08 -9.31
C LYS A 54 -19.74 -15.84 -10.63
N THR A 55 -20.92 -16.45 -10.81
CA THR A 55 -21.29 -17.16 -12.04
C THR A 55 -21.13 -16.25 -13.25
N ASP A 56 -20.50 -16.82 -14.27
CA ASP A 56 -20.29 -16.26 -15.60
C ASP A 56 -20.92 -17.21 -16.64
N LEU A 57 -21.07 -16.77 -17.88
CA LEU A 57 -21.85 -17.49 -18.90
C LEU A 57 -21.36 -18.93 -19.14
N SER A 58 -20.05 -19.17 -19.04
CA SER A 58 -19.46 -20.51 -19.17
C SER A 58 -18.52 -20.88 -18.02
N GLY A 59 -18.71 -20.31 -16.83
CA GLY A 59 -17.82 -20.55 -15.70
C GLY A 59 -18.03 -19.58 -14.54
N THR A 60 -16.93 -19.10 -13.98
CA THR A 60 -16.91 -18.06 -12.94
C THR A 60 -15.93 -16.96 -13.32
N ILE A 61 -16.23 -15.74 -12.87
CA ILE A 61 -15.31 -14.60 -12.99
C ILE A 61 -14.14 -14.88 -12.04
N THR A 62 -12.95 -15.06 -12.58
CA THR A 62 -11.76 -15.40 -11.77
C THR A 62 -10.81 -14.22 -11.71
N ILE A 63 -10.37 -13.88 -10.50
CA ILE A 63 -9.39 -12.84 -10.22
C ILE A 63 -8.24 -13.50 -9.47
N ASN A 64 -7.03 -13.38 -9.99
CA ASN A 64 -5.82 -13.84 -9.30
C ASN A 64 -4.96 -12.63 -8.99
N LEU A 65 -4.74 -12.37 -7.70
CA LEU A 65 -3.83 -11.33 -7.24
C LEU A 65 -2.44 -11.93 -7.00
N SER A 66 -1.39 -11.15 -7.26
CA SER A 66 -0.05 -11.51 -6.77
C SER A 66 -0.01 -11.54 -5.25
N GLU A 67 0.97 -12.23 -4.66
CA GLU A 67 1.19 -12.28 -3.21
C GLU A 67 1.24 -10.89 -2.54
N ASP A 68 1.67 -9.88 -3.29
CA ASP A 68 1.78 -8.50 -2.84
C ASP A 68 0.58 -7.60 -3.19
N ASP A 69 -0.47 -8.12 -3.84
CA ASP A 69 -1.64 -7.38 -4.34
C ASP A 69 -1.29 -6.19 -5.26
N THR A 70 -0.13 -6.23 -5.94
CA THR A 70 0.35 -5.18 -6.85
C THR A 70 0.11 -5.50 -8.32
N SER A 71 -0.32 -6.72 -8.62
CA SER A 71 -0.72 -7.16 -9.96
C SER A 71 -1.94 -8.07 -9.85
N ALA A 72 -2.77 -8.05 -10.90
CA ALA A 72 -3.99 -8.84 -10.97
C ALA A 72 -4.14 -9.44 -12.38
N SER A 73 -4.56 -10.70 -12.45
CA SER A 73 -5.02 -11.37 -13.67
C SER A 73 -6.51 -11.62 -13.57
N ILE A 74 -7.24 -11.38 -14.65
CA ILE A 74 -8.70 -11.43 -14.68
C ILE A 74 -9.16 -12.31 -15.83
N THR A 75 -10.00 -13.28 -15.53
CA THR A 75 -10.58 -14.20 -16.51
C THR A 75 -12.11 -14.07 -16.50
N VAL A 76 -12.66 -13.79 -17.69
CA VAL A 76 -14.10 -13.68 -17.97
C VAL A 76 -14.46 -14.42 -19.25
N HIS A 77 -15.74 -14.79 -19.39
CA HIS A 77 -16.28 -15.63 -20.46
C HIS A 77 -17.51 -14.98 -21.10
N PRO A 78 -17.31 -13.89 -21.87
CA PRO A 78 -18.43 -13.17 -22.50
C PRO A 78 -19.15 -14.04 -23.54
N SER A 79 -20.39 -13.68 -23.85
CA SER A 79 -21.16 -14.38 -24.87
C SER A 79 -20.54 -14.23 -26.26
N ARG A 80 -20.68 -15.28 -27.09
CA ARG A 80 -20.25 -15.24 -28.49
C ARG A 80 -21.13 -14.33 -29.38
N ARG A 81 -22.26 -13.83 -28.86
CA ARG A 81 -23.14 -12.89 -29.56
C ARG A 81 -23.74 -11.93 -28.54
N GLY A 82 -23.72 -10.63 -28.86
CA GLY A 82 -24.26 -9.57 -28.01
C GLY A 82 -23.25 -8.94 -27.07
N THR A 83 -23.70 -7.92 -26.35
CA THR A 83 -22.89 -7.14 -25.41
C THR A 83 -22.94 -7.76 -24.01
N THR A 84 -21.78 -8.02 -23.40
CA THR A 84 -21.67 -8.46 -22.00
C THR A 84 -20.93 -7.41 -21.18
N HIS A 85 -21.55 -6.97 -20.08
CA HIS A 85 -20.94 -5.99 -19.17
C HIS A 85 -20.57 -6.63 -17.84
N TYR A 86 -19.29 -6.56 -17.49
CA TYR A 86 -18.75 -6.97 -16.21
C TYR A 86 -18.48 -5.73 -15.36
N LYS A 87 -19.19 -5.59 -14.24
CA LYS A 87 -19.03 -4.46 -13.32
C LYS A 87 -18.41 -4.94 -12.01
N ASP A 88 -17.59 -4.10 -11.38
CA ASP A 88 -17.02 -4.34 -10.05
C ASP A 88 -16.41 -5.74 -9.88
N VAL A 89 -15.46 -6.05 -10.76
CA VAL A 89 -14.73 -7.33 -10.80
C VAL A 89 -13.36 -7.24 -10.14
N LEU A 90 -12.70 -6.08 -10.25
CA LEU A 90 -11.48 -5.74 -9.50
C LEU A 90 -11.64 -4.35 -8.90
N ARG A 91 -11.07 -4.12 -7.72
CA ARG A 91 -10.98 -2.81 -7.08
C ARG A 91 -9.53 -2.39 -6.89
N ILE A 92 -9.28 -1.10 -7.09
CA ILE A 92 -8.05 -0.43 -6.74
C ILE A 92 -8.33 0.31 -5.44
N VAL A 93 -7.73 -0.15 -4.35
CA VAL A 93 -7.94 0.44 -3.04
C VAL A 93 -6.77 1.36 -2.73
N ASN A 94 -7.04 2.66 -2.63
CA ASN A 94 -6.12 3.59 -1.98
C ASN A 94 -6.38 3.53 -0.48
N GLY A 95 -5.32 3.28 0.29
CA GLY A 95 -5.36 3.17 1.75
C GLY A 95 -6.02 4.37 2.45
N ASP A 96 -6.08 5.52 1.79
CA ASP A 96 -6.30 6.81 2.42
C ASP A 96 -7.69 7.44 2.22
N ALA A 97 -8.52 6.99 1.24
CA ALA A 97 -9.95 7.37 1.17
C ALA A 97 -10.75 6.88 -0.06
N GLN A 98 -10.10 6.50 -1.17
CA GLN A 98 -10.82 6.29 -2.45
C GLN A 98 -10.57 4.88 -3.00
N ALA A 99 -11.65 4.12 -3.21
CA ALA A 99 -11.63 2.85 -3.91
C ALA A 99 -12.20 3.05 -5.32
N TYR A 100 -11.43 2.73 -6.35
CA TYR A 100 -11.90 2.68 -7.74
C TYR A 100 -12.24 1.23 -8.08
N TYR A 101 -13.23 1.01 -8.94
CA TYR A 101 -13.51 -0.33 -9.48
C TYR A 101 -13.20 -0.37 -10.97
N ILE A 102 -12.68 -1.49 -11.41
CA ILE A 102 -12.48 -1.81 -12.83
C ILE A 102 -13.73 -2.56 -13.30
N GLY A 103 -14.21 -2.20 -14.49
CA GLY A 103 -15.26 -2.92 -15.21
C GLY A 103 -14.85 -3.11 -16.67
N PHE A 104 -15.42 -4.13 -17.31
CA PHE A 104 -15.17 -4.45 -18.71
C PHE A 104 -16.49 -4.44 -19.48
N SER A 105 -16.46 -3.87 -20.68
CA SER A 105 -17.52 -4.03 -21.66
C SER A 105 -16.99 -4.89 -22.80
N VAL A 106 -17.70 -5.94 -23.15
CA VAL A 106 -17.43 -6.73 -24.34
C VAL A 106 -18.61 -6.53 -25.28
N ASP A 107 -18.48 -5.56 -26.18
CA ASP A 107 -19.58 -5.13 -27.07
C ASP A 107 -19.68 -5.99 -28.34
N THR A 108 -18.60 -6.67 -28.70
CA THR A 108 -18.53 -7.64 -29.80
C THR A 108 -17.77 -8.87 -29.35
N ALA A 109 -18.27 -10.05 -29.71
CA ALA A 109 -17.66 -11.30 -29.30
C ALA A 109 -16.30 -11.53 -29.96
N PHE A 110 -15.40 -12.17 -29.21
CA PHE A 110 -14.10 -12.59 -29.72
C PHE A 110 -14.28 -13.65 -30.83
N ASP A 111 -14.02 -13.26 -32.08
CA ASP A 111 -13.51 -14.19 -33.08
C ASP A 111 -12.02 -13.90 -33.29
N ASP A 112 -11.24 -14.92 -33.65
CA ASP A 112 -9.77 -14.83 -33.81
C ASP A 112 -9.31 -13.78 -34.85
N ALA A 113 -10.22 -13.13 -35.57
CA ALA A 113 -9.95 -12.09 -36.56
C ALA A 113 -10.41 -10.68 -36.15
N ALA A 114 -11.12 -10.48 -35.03
CA ALA A 114 -11.94 -9.28 -34.80
C ALA A 114 -11.74 -8.51 -33.48
N ILE A 115 -10.55 -8.49 -32.87
CA ILE A 115 -10.27 -7.38 -31.93
C ILE A 115 -10.05 -6.13 -32.78
N ALA A 116 -11.12 -5.37 -33.04
CA ALA A 116 -11.08 -4.09 -33.75
C ALA A 116 -10.73 -2.93 -32.80
N GLU A 117 -11.21 -2.98 -31.56
CA GLU A 117 -10.97 -1.97 -30.51
C GLU A 117 -10.92 -2.69 -29.16
N ALA A 118 -10.00 -2.27 -28.29
CA ALA A 118 -9.89 -2.76 -26.91
C ALA A 118 -9.46 -1.59 -26.04
N GLU A 119 -10.26 -1.27 -25.02
CA GLU A 119 -10.06 -0.08 -24.19
C GLU A 119 -10.26 -0.39 -22.71
N LEU A 120 -9.35 0.08 -21.85
CA LEU A 120 -9.57 0.16 -20.41
C LEU A 120 -10.23 1.51 -20.11
N VAL A 121 -11.43 1.46 -19.53
CA VAL A 121 -12.18 2.66 -19.14
C VAL A 121 -12.09 2.84 -17.62
N VAL A 122 -11.61 4.00 -17.18
CA VAL A 122 -11.50 4.37 -15.76
C VAL A 122 -12.64 5.33 -15.42
N ARG A 123 -13.39 5.04 -14.36
CA ARG A 123 -14.52 5.85 -13.90
C ARG A 123 -14.39 6.18 -12.42
N ASP A 124 -14.91 7.35 -12.05
CA ASP A 124 -15.03 7.77 -10.65
C ASP A 124 -16.08 6.89 -9.97
N ALA A 125 -15.72 6.28 -8.83
CA ALA A 125 -16.57 5.29 -8.19
C ALA A 125 -17.80 5.90 -7.50
N THR A 126 -17.76 7.17 -7.12
CA THR A 126 -18.83 7.85 -6.37
C THR A 126 -19.87 8.44 -7.32
N THR A 127 -19.41 9.00 -8.43
CA THR A 127 -20.24 9.74 -9.40
C THR A 127 -20.49 8.97 -10.69
N GLY A 128 -19.72 7.93 -10.98
CA GLY A 128 -19.77 7.18 -12.24
C GLY A 128 -19.18 7.93 -13.45
N ALA A 129 -18.65 9.14 -13.24
CA ALA A 129 -18.09 9.98 -14.30
C ALA A 129 -16.88 9.31 -14.96
N LEU A 130 -16.73 9.50 -16.28
CA LEU A 130 -15.56 9.02 -17.02
C LEU A 130 -14.32 9.83 -16.61
N VAL A 131 -13.29 9.14 -16.16
CA VAL A 131 -11.98 9.73 -15.79
C VAL A 131 -10.99 9.62 -16.95
N GLY A 132 -11.03 8.51 -17.68
CA GLY A 132 -10.17 8.32 -18.85
C GLY A 132 -10.35 6.98 -19.53
N THR A 133 -9.74 6.85 -20.70
CA THR A 133 -9.74 5.65 -21.52
C THR A 133 -8.33 5.35 -22.00
N VAL A 134 -7.89 4.10 -21.90
CA VAL A 134 -6.58 3.62 -22.37
C VAL A 134 -6.81 2.61 -23.48
N ASN A 135 -6.24 2.85 -24.66
CA ASN A 135 -6.29 1.90 -25.75
C ASN A 135 -5.33 0.73 -25.45
N LEU A 136 -5.87 -0.47 -25.31
CA LEU A 136 -5.13 -1.68 -24.98
C LEU A 136 -4.54 -2.38 -26.21
N ARG A 137 -4.75 -1.84 -27.42
CA ARG A 137 -4.13 -2.33 -28.66
C ARG A 137 -2.78 -1.67 -28.97
N SER A 138 -2.50 -0.49 -28.44
CA SER A 138 -1.20 0.14 -28.63
C SER A 138 -0.19 -0.51 -27.68
N THR A 139 0.57 -1.48 -28.17
CA THR A 139 1.81 -1.90 -27.51
C THR A 139 2.86 -0.82 -27.69
N GLY A 140 2.79 0.21 -26.87
CA GLY A 140 3.76 1.30 -26.82
C GLY A 140 4.07 1.63 -25.36
N THR A 141 5.27 1.28 -24.93
CA THR A 141 5.87 1.75 -23.68
C THR A 141 5.81 3.28 -23.60
N THR A 142 5.16 3.78 -22.57
CA THR A 142 5.53 5.03 -21.88
C THR A 142 5.68 4.72 -20.41
#